data_AF-A0A1M6SQ79-F1
#
_entry.id   AF-A0A1M6SQ79-F1
#
_cell.length_a   1.000
_cell.length_b   1.000
_cell.length_c   1.000
_cell.angle_alpha   90.00
_cell.angle_beta   90.00
_cell.angle_gamma   90.00
#
_symmetry.space_group_name_H-M   'P 1'
#
loop_
_entity.id
_entity.type
_entity.pdbx_description
1 polymer ?
#
loop_
_entity_poly.entity_id
_entity_poly.type
_entity_poly.pdbx_seq_one_letter_code
_entity_poly.pdbx_strand_id
1 'polypeptide(L)'
;MLKSTIDANLILCEKDEFKDGIVIIASHMSKGLEFDAVLIYNDDEENYKNENERKLFYTVCTRALHKLYIYFIKDISPILKEIDNNLYKGQRDVS
;
A
#
# COMPACT_ATOMS: atom_id res chain seq x y z
N MET A 1 6.41 -14.10 22.89
CA MET A 1 5.15 -13.51 22.35
C MET A 1 4.88 -14.16 21.01
N LEU A 2 3.64 -14.58 20.75
CA LEU A 2 3.23 -15.39 19.60
C LEU A 2 3.65 -14.73 18.28
N LYS A 3 4.68 -15.26 17.61
CA LYS A 3 4.84 -15.09 16.15
C LYS A 3 3.88 -16.07 15.50
N SER A 4 2.60 -15.72 15.45
CA SER A 4 1.65 -16.45 14.59
C SER A 4 2.02 -16.15 13.15
N THR A 5 2.45 -17.16 12.40
CA THR A 5 2.61 -17.04 10.95
C THR A 5 1.22 -16.84 10.34
N ILE A 6 1.10 -15.85 9.47
CA ILE A 6 -0.12 -15.60 8.72
C ILE A 6 0.14 -16.05 7.28
N ASP A 7 -0.76 -16.85 6.73
CA ASP A 7 -0.66 -17.28 5.34
C ASP A 7 -0.96 -16.09 4.42
N ALA A 8 -0.02 -15.79 3.53
CA ALA A 8 -0.12 -14.74 2.53
C ALA A 8 0.31 -15.29 1.17
N ASN A 9 -0.40 -14.88 0.12
CA ASN A 9 -0.12 -15.28 -1.24
C ASN A 9 0.67 -14.18 -1.94
N LEU A 10 1.84 -14.54 -2.47
CA LEU A 10 2.68 -13.60 -3.22
C LEU A 10 2.34 -13.71 -4.71
N ILE A 11 1.99 -12.59 -5.32
CA ILE A 11 1.68 -12.46 -6.74
C ILE A 11 2.76 -11.56 -7.37
N LEU A 12 3.60 -12.16 -8.21
CA LEU A 12 4.72 -11.51 -8.89
C LEU A 12 4.49 -11.38 -10.40
N CYS A 13 3.63 -12.21 -10.99
CA CYS A 13 3.33 -12.17 -12.42
C CYS A 13 1.86 -12.50 -12.72
N GLU A 14 1.39 -12.12 -13.91
CA GLU A 14 -0.02 -12.28 -14.32
C GLU A 14 -0.51 -13.73 -14.36
N LYS A 15 0.42 -14.70 -14.34
CA LYS A 15 0.10 -16.14 -14.34
C LYS A 15 -0.13 -16.70 -12.95
N ASP A 16 0.21 -15.94 -11.90
CA ASP A 16 0.01 -16.39 -10.53
C ASP A 16 -1.49 -16.38 -10.22
N GLU A 17 -1.97 -17.45 -9.59
CA GLU A 17 -3.37 -17.56 -9.20
C GLU A 17 -3.70 -16.57 -8.09
N PHE A 18 -4.76 -15.79 -8.30
CA PHE A 18 -5.32 -14.95 -7.26
C PHE A 18 -6.13 -15.83 -6.29
N LYS A 19 -5.74 -15.81 -5.02
CA LYS A 19 -6.39 -16.60 -3.95
C LYS A 19 -7.01 -15.67 -2.92
N ASP A 20 -8.13 -16.11 -2.36
CA ASP A 20 -8.78 -15.43 -1.26
C ASP A 20 -7.85 -15.33 -0.04
N GLY A 21 -8.00 -14.24 0.72
CA GLY A 21 -7.21 -13.96 1.91
C GLY A 21 -6.18 -12.86 1.69
N ILE A 22 -5.02 -12.98 2.33
CA ILE A 22 -3.98 -11.94 2.27
C ILE A 22 -3.14 -12.16 1.01
N VAL A 23 -2.97 -11.08 0.25
CA VAL A 23 -2.20 -11.07 -0.98
C VAL A 23 -1.14 -9.98 -0.91
N ILE A 24 0.09 -10.33 -1.29
CA ILE A 24 1.19 -9.39 -1.53
C ILE A 24 1.34 -9.31 -3.04
N ILE A 25 1.11 -8.13 -3.61
CA ILE A 25 1.10 -7.94 -5.06
C ILE A 25 1.85 -6.67 -5.43
N ALA A 26 2.52 -6.68 -6.59
CA ALA A 26 3.14 -5.48 -7.12
C ALA A 26 2.07 -4.43 -7.48
N SER A 27 2.31 -3.16 -7.11
CA SER A 27 1.37 -2.04 -7.26
C SER A 27 0.71 -1.94 -8.64
N HIS A 28 1.48 -2.16 -9.72
CA HIS A 28 0.99 -2.02 -11.10
C HIS A 28 0.02 -3.15 -11.51
N MET A 29 0.07 -4.30 -10.84
CA MET A 29 -0.80 -5.44 -11.11
C MET A 29 -2.15 -5.33 -10.38
N SER A 30 -2.30 -4.37 -9.46
CA SER A 30 -3.55 -4.16 -8.73
C SER A 30 -4.70 -3.59 -9.59
N LYS A 31 -4.41 -3.21 -10.85
CA LYS A 31 -5.38 -2.57 -11.73
C LYS A 31 -6.54 -3.52 -12.04
N GLY A 32 -7.77 -3.05 -11.79
CA GLY A 32 -8.98 -3.85 -12.00
C GLY A 32 -9.33 -4.79 -10.85
N LEU A 33 -8.52 -4.81 -9.78
CA LEU A 33 -8.81 -5.52 -8.55
C LEU A 33 -9.36 -4.55 -7.49
N GLU A 34 -10.12 -5.06 -6.53
CA GLU A 34 -10.61 -4.29 -5.38
C GLU A 34 -10.47 -5.16 -4.14
N PHE A 35 -10.15 -4.52 -3.01
CA PHE A 35 -9.84 -5.18 -1.75
C PHE A 35 -10.57 -4.48 -0.61
N ASP A 36 -11.01 -5.24 0.39
CA ASP A 36 -11.60 -4.66 1.60
C ASP A 36 -10.61 -3.74 2.33
N ALA A 37 -9.35 -4.17 2.42
CA ALA A 37 -8.29 -3.41 3.03
C ALA A 37 -7.01 -3.47 2.17
N VAL A 38 -6.33 -2.33 2.04
CA VAL A 38 -5.04 -2.23 1.35
C VAL A 38 -3.99 -1.67 2.32
N LEU A 39 -2.86 -2.35 2.38
CA LEU A 39 -1.66 -1.90 3.09
C LEU A 39 -0.61 -1.54 2.03
N ILE A 40 -0.31 -0.26 1.91
CA ILE A 40 0.74 0.24 1.03
C ILE A 40 2.03 0.31 1.87
N TYR A 41 3.02 -0.48 1.47
CA TYR A 41 4.35 -0.42 2.05
C TYR A 41 5.26 0.43 1.17
N ASN A 42 5.82 1.51 1.74
CA ASN A 42 6.77 2.37 1.06
C ASN A 42 8.06 2.52 1.89
N ASP A 43 9.21 2.26 1.26
CA ASP A 43 10.53 2.27 1.92
C ASP A 43 11.27 3.60 1.78
N ASP A 44 10.88 4.50 0.86
CA ASP A 44 11.72 5.67 0.56
C ASP A 44 10.98 6.94 0.14
N GLU A 45 11.64 8.09 0.40
CA GLU A 45 11.31 9.42 -0.15
C GLU A 45 11.47 9.46 -1.68
N GLU A 46 12.21 8.50 -2.25
CA GLU A 46 12.44 8.38 -3.69
C GLU A 46 11.23 7.87 -4.48
N ASN A 47 10.35 7.12 -3.82
CA ASN A 47 9.16 6.60 -4.46
C ASN A 47 8.09 7.70 -4.56
N TYR A 48 7.46 7.80 -5.72
CA TYR A 48 6.37 8.74 -5.99
C TYR A 48 6.78 10.18 -6.22
N LYS A 49 7.98 10.39 -6.79
CA LYS A 49 8.51 11.71 -7.18
C LYS A 49 7.95 12.21 -8.52
N ASN A 50 7.58 11.31 -9.43
CA ASN A 50 7.12 11.68 -10.77
C ASN A 50 5.60 11.45 -10.97
N GLU A 51 5.04 12.07 -12.00
CA GLU A 51 3.60 12.00 -12.31
C GLU A 51 3.08 10.58 -12.54
N ASN A 52 3.88 9.69 -13.13
CA ASN A 52 3.46 8.31 -13.37
C ASN A 52 3.34 7.54 -12.05
N GLU A 53 4.29 7.77 -11.14
CA GLU A 53 4.22 7.20 -9.81
C GLU A 53 3.06 7.80 -9.01
N ARG A 54 2.79 9.11 -9.09
CA ARG A 54 1.60 9.72 -8.46
C ARG A 54 0.30 9.05 -8.93
N LYS A 55 0.17 8.77 -10.23
CA LYS A 55 -0.96 8.01 -10.79
C LYS A 55 -1.01 6.57 -10.28
N LEU A 56 0.14 5.91 -10.15
CA LEU A 56 0.24 4.56 -9.58
C LEU A 56 -0.21 4.57 -8.11
N PHE A 57 0.26 5.51 -7.31
CA PHE A 57 -0.14 5.67 -5.91
C PHE A 57 -1.65 5.85 -5.77
N TYR A 58 -2.23 6.76 -6.56
CA TYR A 58 -3.68 6.97 -6.60
C TYR A 58 -4.43 5.68 -7.00
N THR A 59 -3.93 4.98 -8.01
CA THR A 59 -4.52 3.71 -8.46
C THR A 59 -4.54 2.70 -7.33
N VAL A 60 -3.42 2.51 -6.61
CA VAL A 60 -3.33 1.57 -5.48
C VAL A 60 -4.24 2.01 -4.32
N CYS A 61 -4.28 3.30 -3.98
CA CYS A 61 -5.14 3.81 -2.92
C CYS A 61 -6.63 3.55 -3.21
N THR A 62 -7.06 3.73 -4.46
CA THR A 62 -8.47 3.50 -4.86
C THR A 62 -8.86 2.03 -4.98
N ARG A 63 -7.95 1.08 -4.75
CA ARG A 63 -8.31 -0.34 -4.66
C ARG A 63 -8.88 -0.69 -3.27
N ALA A 64 -8.71 0.17 -2.26
CA ALA A 64 -9.24 -0.02 -0.93
C ALA A 64 -10.72 0.37 -0.85
N LEU A 65 -11.60 -0.59 -0.56
CA LEU A 65 -13.03 -0.36 -0.39
C LEU A 65 -13.36 0.20 1.00
N HIS A 66 -12.74 -0.33 2.05
CA HIS A 66 -13.09 0.02 3.43
C HIS A 66 -11.93 0.62 4.23
N LYS A 67 -10.71 0.10 4.07
CA LYS A 67 -9.55 0.52 4.87
C LYS A 67 -8.30 0.70 4.02
N LEU A 68 -7.67 1.85 4.17
CA LEU A 68 -6.37 2.15 3.56
C LEU A 68 -5.36 2.44 4.66
N TYR A 69 -4.24 1.72 4.64
CA TYR A 69 -3.09 1.96 5.49
C TYR A 69 -1.86 2.22 4.63
N ILE A 70 -1.06 3.21 5.01
CA ILE A 70 0.12 3.61 4.27
C ILE A 70 1.28 3.68 5.25
N TYR A 71 2.29 2.85 5.02
CA TYR A 71 3.46 2.69 5.90
C TYR A 71 4.71 3.27 5.23
N PHE A 72 5.53 3.92 6.05
CA PHE A 72 6.81 4.51 5.66
C PHE A 72 7.88 4.09 6.66
N ILE A 73 9.06 3.69 6.17
CA ILE A 73 10.19 3.35 7.06
C ILE A 73 10.90 4.62 7.56
N LYS A 74 11.22 5.55 6.66
CA LYS A 74 12.04 6.72 6.97
C LYS A 74 11.17 7.95 7.20
N ASP A 75 10.83 8.61 6.10
CA ASP A 75 10.09 9.86 6.08
C ASP A 75 8.80 9.70 5.29
N ILE A 76 7.82 10.54 5.63
CA ILE A 76 6.55 10.58 4.93
C ILE A 76 6.78 11.01 3.47
N SER A 77 6.17 10.31 2.51
CA SER A 77 6.32 10.64 1.09
C SER A 77 5.88 12.09 0.80
N PRO A 78 6.55 12.80 -0.14
CA PRO A 78 6.14 14.15 -0.55
C PRO A 78 4.66 14.28 -0.91
N ILE A 79 4.07 13.25 -1.54
CA ILE A 79 2.64 13.26 -1.90
C ILE A 79 1.75 13.43 -0.67
N LEU A 80 2.06 12.79 0.45
CA LEU A 80 1.25 12.90 1.66
C LEU A 80 1.50 14.22 2.40
N LYS A 81 2.68 14.84 2.25
CA LYS A 81 2.97 16.17 2.82
C LYS A 81 2.05 17.26 2.25
N GLU A 82 1.51 17.04 1.04
CA GLU A 82 0.57 17.95 0.37
C GLU A 82 -0.90 17.72 0.76
N ILE A 83 -1.22 16.61 1.43
CA ILE A 83 -2.60 16.25 1.78
C ILE A 83 -2.98 16.88 3.13
N ASP A 84 -4.22 17.36 3.23
CA ASP A 84 -4.75 17.88 4.50
C ASP A 84 -4.69 16.80 5.59
N ASN A 85 -4.02 17.13 6.70
CA ASN A 85 -3.86 16.26 7.86
C ASN A 85 -5.19 15.89 8.52
N ASN A 86 -6.30 16.56 8.23
CA ASN A 86 -7.63 16.19 8.71
C ASN A 86 -8.22 14.96 7.97
N LEU A 87 -7.65 14.57 6.83
CA LEU A 87 -8.15 13.46 5.99
C LEU A 87 -7.61 12.10 6.41
N TYR A 88 -6.59 12.06 7.27
CA TYR A 88 -5.96 10.81 7.70
C TYR A 88 -5.50 10.91 9.15
N LYS A 89 -5.22 9.74 9.75
CA LYS A 89 -4.62 9.65 11.09
C LYS A 89 -3.22 9.08 10.94
N GLY A 90 -2.21 9.84 11.35
CA GLY A 90 -0.82 9.39 11.38
C GLY A 90 -0.39 8.99 12.79
N GLN A 91 0.40 7.92 12.88
CA GLN A 91 1.10 7.52 14.10
C GLN A 91 2.53 7.15 13.72
N ARG A 92 3.50 7.56 14.53
CA ARG A 92 4.89 7.12 14.41
C ARG A 92 5.16 6.10 15.51
N ASP A 93 5.41 4.86 15.12
CA ASP A 93 5.80 3.83 16.07
C ASP A 93 7.28 4.02 16.41
N VAL A 94 7.55 4.65 17.55
CA VAL A 94 8.89 4.77 18.11
C VAL A 94 9.16 3.49 18.89
N SER A 95 9.86 2.54 18.27
CA SER A 95 10.42 1.37 18.96
C SER A 95 11.77 1.71 19.59
#